data_AF-A0A1R1I7B1-F1
#
_entry.id   AF-A0A1R1I7B1-F1
#
_cell.length_a   1.000
_cell.length_b   1.000
_cell.length_c   1.000
_cell.angle_alpha   90.00
_cell.angle_beta   90.00
_cell.angle_gamma   90.00
#
_symmetry.space_group_name_H-M   'P 1'
#
loop_
_entity.id
_entity.type
_entity.pdbx_description
1 polymer ?
#
loop_
_entity_poly.entity_id
_entity_poly.type
_entity_poly.pdbx_seq_one_letter_code
_entity_poly.pdbx_strand_id
1 'polypeptide(L)'
;MEFFNELLVSALIVIGASFALVGSYGMVKLPDLMSRLHAPTKATTLGVGGALVASMVYFLALNGTVSIHELLISLFLFLTAPITAHFLAKAWMHSQQPTDLPRPEKHDWSTFESTAHGNDKD
;
A
#
# COMPACT_ATOMS: atom_id res chain seq x y z
N MET A 1 33.02 14.01 16.05
CA MET A 1 32.04 13.92 14.93
C MET A 1 31.08 12.74 15.12
N GLU A 2 31.52 11.63 15.74
CA GLU A 2 30.69 10.45 16.06
C GLU A 2 29.37 10.73 16.80
N PHE A 3 29.40 11.52 17.89
CA PHE A 3 28.21 11.75 18.73
C PHE A 3 27.02 12.37 17.98
N PHE A 4 27.27 13.25 17.01
CA PHE A 4 26.21 13.86 16.21
C PHE A 4 25.55 12.84 15.28
N ASN A 5 26.34 11.94 14.70
CA ASN A 5 25.85 10.87 13.82
C ASN A 5 25.02 9.85 14.61
N GLU A 6 25.49 9.46 15.80
CA GLU A 6 24.74 8.57 16.70
C GLU A 6 23.41 9.18 17.12
N LEU A 7 23.39 10.48 17.46
CA LEU A 7 22.17 11.19 17.81
C LEU A 7 21.19 11.26 16.63
N LEU A 8 21.69 11.54 15.43
CA LEU A 8 20.90 11.59 14.21
C LEU A 8 20.26 10.23 13.89
N VAL A 9 21.05 9.15 13.95
CA VAL A 9 20.58 7.78 13.71
C VAL A 9 19.56 7.36 14.75
N SER A 10 19.83 7.61 16.04
CA SER A 10 18.90 7.31 17.12
C SER A 10 17.55 8.03 16.93
N ALA A 11 17.59 9.32 16.58
CA ALA A 11 16.37 10.08 16.30
C ALA A 11 15.59 9.50 15.11
N LEU A 12 16.26 9.13 14.01
CA LEU A 12 15.59 8.50 12.87
C LEU A 12 14.96 7.14 13.22
N ILE A 13 15.62 6.33 14.04
CA ILE A 13 15.07 5.04 14.49
C ILE A 13 13.81 5.26 15.34
N VAL A 14 13.85 6.19 16.30
CA VAL A 14 12.68 6.51 17.15
C VAL A 14 11.51 7.02 16.31
N ILE A 15 11.79 7.90 15.35
CA ILE A 15 10.78 8.41 14.42
C ILE A 15 10.19 7.26 13.60
N GLY A 16 11.02 6.40 13.00
CA GLY A 16 10.58 5.22 12.25
C GLY A 16 9.71 4.27 13.08
N ALA A 17 10.11 4.00 14.33
CA ALA A 17 9.35 3.16 15.26
C ALA A 17 7.99 3.78 15.61
N SER A 18 7.93 5.10 15.83
CA SER A 18 6.67 5.79 16.10
C SER A 18 5.71 5.74 14.90
N PHE A 19 6.21 5.88 13.67
CA PHE A 19 5.41 5.69 12.46
C PHE A 19 4.90 4.26 12.32
N ALA A 20 5.73 3.25 12.61
CA ALA A 20 5.30 1.85 12.59
C ALA A 20 4.18 1.59 13.61
N LEU A 21 4.27 2.18 14.81
CA LEU A 21 3.24 2.09 15.85
C LEU A 21 1.93 2.74 15.41
N VAL A 22 1.99 3.96 14.85
CA VAL A 22 0.81 4.66 14.32
C VAL A 22 0.19 3.89 13.15
N GLY A 23 1.00 3.32 12.27
CA GLY A 23 0.55 2.49 11.15
C GLY A 23 -0.20 1.24 11.60
N SER A 24 0.35 0.54 12.59
CA SER A 24 -0.27 -0.65 13.19
C SER A 24 -1.58 -0.30 13.91
N TYR A 25 -1.59 0.80 14.66
CA TYR A 25 -2.80 1.30 15.31
C TYR A 25 -3.89 1.71 14.30
N GLY A 26 -3.51 2.39 13.21
CA GLY A 26 -4.42 2.71 12.11
C GLY A 26 -5.03 1.47 11.47
N MET A 27 -4.26 0.39 11.30
CA MET A 27 -4.77 -0.87 10.77
C MET A 27 -5.88 -1.49 11.63
N VAL A 28 -5.85 -1.29 12.95
CA VAL A 28 -6.85 -1.83 13.90
C VAL A 28 -8.06 -0.93 14.01
N LYS A 29 -7.87 0.40 13.95
CA LYS A 29 -8.94 1.38 14.20
C LYS A 29 -9.88 1.60 13.02
N LEU A 30 -9.40 1.44 11.78
CA LEU A 30 -10.21 1.75 10.60
C LEU A 30 -11.21 0.61 10.25
N PRO A 31 -12.46 0.94 9.86
CA PRO A 31 -13.54 -0.03 9.70
C PRO A 31 -13.51 -0.80 8.36
N ASP A 32 -13.00 -0.17 7.29
CA ASP A 32 -12.99 -0.77 5.95
C ASP A 32 -11.59 -1.23 5.51
N LEU A 33 -11.49 -2.33 4.75
CA LEU A 33 -10.21 -2.94 4.37
C LEU A 33 -9.34 -2.00 3.52
N MET A 34 -9.91 -1.21 2.61
CA MET A 34 -9.14 -0.24 1.82
C MET A 34 -8.61 0.89 2.70
N SER A 35 -9.41 1.34 3.66
CA SER A 35 -8.99 2.34 4.64
C SER A 35 -7.91 1.80 5.59
N ARG A 36 -8.00 0.52 5.98
CA ARG A 36 -7.00 -0.19 6.80
C ARG A 36 -5.71 -0.46 6.05
N LEU A 37 -5.71 -0.61 4.73
CA LEU A 37 -4.50 -0.75 3.92
C LEU A 37 -3.76 0.60 3.78
N HIS A 38 -4.49 1.71 3.76
CA HIS A 38 -3.91 3.04 3.57
C HIS A 38 -3.00 3.48 4.73
N ALA A 39 -3.35 3.13 5.97
CA ALA A 39 -2.59 3.51 7.16
C ALA A 39 -1.20 2.83 7.24
N PRO A 40 -1.07 1.50 7.10
CA PRO A 40 0.20 0.80 7.02
C PRO A 40 1.07 1.25 5.84
N THR A 41 0.49 1.48 4.65
CA THR A 41 1.28 1.87 3.47
C THR A 41 1.93 3.25 3.63
N LYS A 42 1.23 4.21 4.27
CA LYS A 42 1.80 5.53 4.62
C LYS A 42 2.89 5.43 5.69
N ALA A 43 2.68 4.57 6.69
CA ALA A 43 3.65 4.34 7.74
C ALA A 43 4.94 3.70 7.22
N THR A 44 4.84 2.70 6.33
CA THR A 44 6.02 2.03 5.76
C THR A 44 6.77 2.90 4.77
N THR A 45 6.09 3.70 3.93
CA THR A 45 6.78 4.62 3.01
C THR A 45 7.58 5.70 3.75
N LEU A 46 7.03 6.28 4.83
CA LEU A 46 7.73 7.27 5.64
C LEU A 46 8.78 6.64 6.58
N GLY A 47 8.47 5.49 7.19
CA GLY A 47 9.36 4.80 8.13
C GLY A 47 10.55 4.11 7.45
N VAL A 48 10.28 3.25 6.47
CA VAL A 48 11.34 2.53 5.70
C VAL A 48 12.08 3.51 4.78
N GLY A 49 11.37 4.49 4.19
CA GLY A 49 12.00 5.57 3.43
C GLY A 49 12.94 6.41 4.31
N GLY A 50 12.53 6.72 5.54
CA GLY A 50 13.38 7.37 6.54
C GLY A 50 14.62 6.53 6.87
N ALA A 51 14.47 5.21 7.08
CA ALA A 51 15.59 4.31 7.35
C ALA A 51 16.58 4.21 6.16
N LEU A 52 16.09 4.22 4.91
CA LEU A 52 16.94 4.27 3.72
C LEU A 52 17.75 5.57 3.65
N VAL A 53 17.12 6.72 3.93
CA VAL A 53 17.81 8.01 3.97
C VAL A 53 18.81 8.05 5.13
N ALA A 54 18.45 7.51 6.31
CA ALA A 54 19.35 7.36 7.45
C ALA A 54 20.60 6.56 7.07
N SER A 55 20.38 5.42 6.42
CA SER A 55 21.43 4.53 5.94
C SER A 55 22.32 5.25 4.93
N MET A 56 21.76 5.94 3.92
CA MET A 56 22.55 6.75 2.98
C MET A 56 23.41 7.80 3.68
N VAL A 57 22.86 8.54 4.66
CA VAL A 57 23.59 9.58 5.38
C VAL A 57 24.70 8.98 6.26
N TYR A 58 24.40 7.89 6.97
CA TYR A 58 25.37 7.15 7.79
C TYR A 58 26.52 6.59 6.94
N PHE A 59 26.20 5.99 5.78
CA PHE A 59 27.19 5.47 4.84
C PHE A 59 28.05 6.54 4.17
N LEU A 60 27.47 7.72 3.92
CA LEU A 60 28.21 8.87 3.40
C LEU A 60 29.18 9.44 4.45
N ALA A 61 28.85 9.32 5.74
CA ALA A 61 29.60 9.93 6.84
C ALA A 61 30.71 9.03 7.42
N LEU A 62 30.54 7.70 7.43
CA LEU A 62 31.42 6.82 8.23
C LEU A 62 32.46 6.02 7.45
N ASN A 63 32.10 5.24 6.42
CA ASN A 63 32.99 4.15 5.97
C ASN A 63 33.24 4.01 4.45
N GLY A 64 32.65 4.84 3.58
CA GLY A 64 32.86 4.76 2.13
C GLY A 64 32.51 3.40 1.49
N THR A 65 31.86 2.51 2.22
CA THR A 65 31.54 1.13 1.82
C THR A 65 30.09 0.85 2.19
N VAL A 66 29.27 0.53 1.19
CA VAL A 66 27.84 0.24 1.36
C VAL A 66 27.68 -1.19 1.88
N SER A 67 27.01 -1.36 3.03
CA SER A 67 26.57 -2.70 3.45
C SER A 67 25.41 -3.13 2.57
N ILE A 68 25.72 -3.97 1.57
CA ILE A 68 24.74 -4.50 0.61
C ILE A 68 23.56 -5.16 1.33
N HIS A 69 23.79 -5.80 2.48
CA HIS A 69 22.74 -6.48 3.25
C HIS A 69 21.65 -5.54 3.76
N GLU A 70 22.01 -4.38 4.33
CA GLU A 70 21.04 -3.42 4.86
C GLU A 70 20.20 -2.81 3.74
N LEU A 71 20.86 -2.46 2.64
CA LEU A 71 20.18 -1.99 1.43
C LEU A 71 19.20 -3.06 0.91
N LEU A 72 19.62 -4.33 0.85
CA LEU A 72 18.80 -5.43 0.35
C LEU A 72 17.58 -5.67 1.23
N ILE A 73 17.74 -5.67 2.57
CA ILE A 73 16.65 -5.83 3.52
C ILE A 73 15.65 -4.69 3.37
N SER A 74 16.13 -3.45 3.32
CA SER A 74 15.24 -2.30 3.21
C SER A 74 14.53 -2.25 1.85
N LEU A 75 15.23 -2.56 0.77
CA LEU A 75 14.66 -2.65 -0.58
C LEU A 75 13.60 -3.76 -0.64
N PHE A 76 13.91 -4.93 -0.10
CA PHE A 76 12.99 -6.06 -0.05
C PHE A 76 11.72 -5.74 0.72
N LEU A 77 11.84 -5.13 1.91
CA LEU A 77 10.67 -4.70 2.70
C LEU A 77 9.85 -3.63 1.97
N PHE A 78 10.53 -2.68 1.33
CA PHE A 78 9.89 -1.61 0.56
C PHE A 78 9.14 -2.13 -0.68
N LEU A 79 9.67 -3.14 -1.38
CA LEU A 79 9.01 -3.77 -2.53
C LEU A 79 7.87 -4.72 -2.10
N THR A 80 8.06 -5.47 -1.03
CA THR A 80 7.07 -6.45 -0.57
C THR A 80 5.79 -5.77 -0.10
N ALA A 81 5.90 -4.65 0.61
CA ALA A 81 4.74 -3.91 1.14
C ALA A 81 3.70 -3.49 0.07
N PRO A 82 4.05 -2.80 -1.03
CA PRO A 82 3.10 -2.41 -2.08
C PRO A 82 2.58 -3.61 -2.88
N ILE A 83 3.41 -4.64 -3.10
CA ILE A 83 2.96 -5.86 -3.77
C ILE A 83 1.86 -6.54 -2.94
N THR A 84 2.10 -6.78 -1.64
CA THR A 84 1.11 -7.37 -0.74
C THR A 84 -0.16 -6.52 -0.67
N ALA A 85 -0.04 -5.19 -0.59
CA ALA A 85 -1.19 -4.30 -0.57
C ALA A 85 -2.02 -4.39 -1.86
N HIS A 86 -1.38 -4.47 -3.04
CA HIS A 86 -2.07 -4.62 -4.32
C HIS A 86 -2.81 -5.95 -4.43
N PHE A 87 -2.18 -7.06 -4.01
CA PHE A 87 -2.84 -8.37 -3.98
C PHE A 87 -4.03 -8.39 -3.02
N LEU A 88 -3.90 -7.79 -1.83
CA LEU A 88 -4.99 -7.73 -0.85
C LEU A 88 -6.16 -6.88 -1.35
N ALA A 89 -5.86 -5.75 -2.00
CA ALA A 89 -6.85 -4.90 -2.65
C ALA A 89 -7.64 -5.66 -3.72
N LYS A 90 -6.94 -6.39 -4.60
CA LYS A 90 -7.55 -7.20 -5.66
C LYS A 90 -8.42 -8.33 -5.09
N ALA A 91 -7.93 -9.02 -4.06
CA ALA A 91 -8.68 -10.08 -3.38
C ALA A 91 -9.97 -9.56 -2.74
N TRP A 92 -9.92 -8.39 -2.09
CA TRP A 92 -11.10 -7.76 -1.49
C TRP A 92 -12.12 -7.29 -2.53
N MET A 93 -11.66 -6.75 -3.66
CA MET A 93 -12.55 -6.40 -4.78
C MET A 93 -13.25 -7.62 -5.35
N HIS A 94 -12.54 -8.75 -5.51
CA HIS A 94 -13.12 -9.98 -6.01
C HIS A 94 -14.09 -10.62 -5.00
N SER A 95 -13.81 -10.49 -3.69
CA SER A 95 -14.69 -10.97 -2.62
C SER A 95 -16.02 -10.20 -2.52
N GLN A 96 -16.09 -8.97 -3.02
CA GLN A 96 -17.32 -8.15 -2.99
C GLN A 96 -18.12 -8.20 -4.27
N GLN A 97 -17.76 -9.07 -5.22
CA GLN A 97 -18.49 -9.19 -6.46
C GLN A 97 -19.96 -9.55 -6.12
N PRO A 98 -20.94 -8.70 -6.48
CA PRO A 98 -22.33 -8.93 -6.10
C PRO A 98 -22.76 -10.30 -6.61
N THR A 99 -23.27 -11.16 -5.73
CA THR A 99 -23.79 -12.48 -6.12
C THR A 99 -25.03 -12.35 -7.02
N ASP A 100 -25.66 -11.17 -6.97
CA ASP A 100 -26.83 -10.78 -7.74
C ASP A 100 -26.43 -9.77 -8.83
N LEU A 101 -25.50 -10.17 -9.71
CA LEU A 101 -25.32 -9.46 -10.97
C LEU A 101 -26.65 -9.55 -11.72
N PRO A 102 -27.21 -8.43 -12.23
CA PRO A 102 -28.40 -8.49 -13.07
C PRO A 102 -28.12 -9.49 -14.19
N ARG A 103 -29.00 -10.48 -14.33
CA ARG A 103 -28.88 -11.48 -15.39
C ARG A 103 -28.68 -10.72 -16.70
N PRO A 104 -27.66 -11.06 -17.52
CA PRO A 104 -27.46 -10.38 -18.78
C PRO A 104 -28.79 -10.42 -19.53
N GLU A 105 -29.40 -9.24 -19.74
CA GLU A 105 -30.60 -9.13 -20.54
C GLU A 105 -30.26 -9.71 -21.91
N LYS A 106 -31.14 -10.55 -22.46
CA LYS A 106 -30.94 -11.19 -23.78
C LYS A 106 -30.99 -10.19 -24.95
N HIS A 107 -30.93 -8.89 -24.68
CA HIS A 107 -30.83 -7.89 -25.74
C HIS A 107 -29.37 -7.79 -26.18
N ASP A 108 -29.18 -7.67 -27.49
CA ASP A 108 -27.88 -7.42 -28.07
C ASP A 108 -27.44 -5.99 -27.72
N TRP A 109 -26.57 -5.86 -26.72
CA TRP A 109 -26.03 -4.59 -26.23
C TRP A 109 -25.25 -3.81 -27.31
N SER A 110 -24.94 -4.45 -28.44
CA SER A 110 -24.20 -3.86 -29.56
C SER A 110 -25.11 -3.20 -30.61
N THR A 111 -26.42 -3.47 -30.58
CA THR A 111 -27.39 -2.83 -31.46
C THR A 111 -28.24 -1.84 -30.66
N PHE A 112 -28.22 -0.56 -31.06
CA PHE A 112 -29.20 0.43 -30.62
C PHE A 112 -30.56 0.11 -31.26
N GLU A 113 -31.13 -1.06 -30.98
CA GLU A 113 -32.56 -1.26 -31.22
C GLU A 113 -33.31 -0.41 -30.19
N SER A 114 -33.71 0.79 -30.62
CA SER A 114 -34.76 1.55 -29.96
C SER A 114 -35.93 0.60 -29.76
N THR A 115 -36.42 0.50 -28.52
CA THR A 115 -37.63 -0.27 -28.15
C THR A 115 -38.79 0.14 -29.06
N ALA A 116 -38.95 -0.54 -30.19
CA ALA A 116 -40.08 -0.36 -31.08
C ALA A 116 -41.24 -1.08 -30.40
N HIS A 117 -42.03 -0.26 -29.69
CA HIS A 117 -43.36 -0.51 -29.20
C HIS A 117 -43.92 -1.92 -29.46
N GLY A 118 -44.13 -2.65 -28.36
CA GLY A 118 -45.16 -3.67 -28.30
C GLY A 118 -46.49 -3.05 -28.72
N ASN A 119 -46.90 -3.37 -29.94
CA ASN A 119 -48.30 -3.40 -30.32
C ASN A 119 -48.72 -4.87 -30.32
N ASP A 120 -48.79 -5.44 -29.12
CA ASP A 120 -49.67 -6.57 -28.86
C ASP A 120 -51.06 -5.97 -28.61
N LYS A 121 -51.79 -5.78 -29.70
CA LYS A 121 -53.24 -5.78 -29.70
C LYS A 121 -53.67 -6.82 -30.73
N ASP A 122 -54.39 -7.80 -30.18
CA ASP A 122 -55.28 -8.78 -30.81
C ASP A 122 -54.65 -10.06 -31.40
#